data_AF-A0A972J6D3-F1
#
_entry.id   AF-A0A972J6D3-F1
#
_cell.length_a   1.000
_cell.length_b   1.000
_cell.length_c   1.000
_cell.angle_alpha   90.00
_cell.angle_beta   90.00
_cell.angle_gamma   90.00
#
_symmetry.space_group_name_H-M   'P 1'
#
loop_
_entity.id
_entity.type
_entity.pdbx_description
1 polymer ?
#
loop_
_entity_poly.entity_id
_entity_poly.type
_entity_poly.pdbx_seq_one_letter_code
_entity_poly.pdbx_strand_id
1 'polypeptide(L)'
;MDEFFWFALKSIPHVGNVTFRRLVEHFGTPKKVLEASERELSGVRGVSSAAIASILTHDSRNAAEQECTALKKSGARIVTLHSPEYPPLLLQIPDPPPFLYVKGELRRYETAIAIVGSRRASCYGISSTETMARGLARHGITVVSGMARGVDAAAHHGALAEGGRSIGVLGCGIDVVYPAENRKLFSAMASRGALVSEFSMGSRPLAENFPRRN
;
A
#
# COMPACT_ATOMS: atom_id res chain seq x y z
N MET A 1 -20.53 4.03 -0.47
CA MET A 1 -19.25 4.76 -0.62
C MET A 1 -18.65 4.87 0.76
N ASP A 2 -18.10 3.77 1.26
CA ASP A 2 -17.37 3.77 2.52
C ASP A 2 -15.97 4.36 2.31
N GLU A 3 -15.40 4.10 1.12
CA GLU A 3 -14.07 4.54 0.67
C GLU A 3 -13.88 6.05 0.75
N PHE A 4 -14.95 6.81 0.47
CA PHE A 4 -14.95 8.27 0.55
C PHE A 4 -14.43 8.76 1.90
N PHE A 5 -14.92 8.20 3.01
CA PHE A 5 -14.54 8.66 4.34
C PHE A 5 -13.09 8.26 4.70
N TRP A 6 -12.62 7.13 4.18
CA TRP A 6 -11.22 6.72 4.33
C TRP A 6 -10.29 7.71 3.62
N PHE A 7 -10.60 8.10 2.39
CA PHE A 7 -9.83 9.09 1.64
C PHE A 7 -9.91 10.48 2.27
N ALA A 8 -11.12 10.90 2.66
CA ALA A 8 -11.36 12.20 3.28
C ALA A 8 -10.54 12.37 4.55
N LEU A 9 -10.61 11.41 5.49
CA LEU A 9 -9.85 11.49 6.74
C LEU A 9 -8.33 11.42 6.48
N LYS A 10 -7.89 10.63 5.50
CA LYS A 10 -6.47 10.47 5.18
C LYS A 10 -5.85 11.70 4.52
N SER A 11 -6.65 12.52 3.83
CA SER A 11 -6.18 13.75 3.17
C SER A 11 -6.02 14.92 4.14
N ILE A 12 -6.54 14.83 5.36
CA ILE A 12 -6.51 15.93 6.34
C ILE A 12 -5.07 16.15 6.85
N PRO A 13 -4.56 17.39 6.82
CA PRO A 13 -3.26 17.73 7.40
C PRO A 13 -3.13 17.28 8.86
N HIS A 14 -1.92 16.89 9.26
CA HIS A 14 -1.61 16.39 10.61
C HIS A 14 -2.30 15.06 11.00
N VAL A 15 -3.08 14.44 10.11
CA VAL A 15 -3.63 13.10 10.28
C VAL A 15 -2.69 12.07 9.62
N GLY A 16 -1.62 11.72 10.33
CA GLY A 16 -0.71 10.62 9.97
C GLY A 16 -1.35 9.24 10.18
N ASN A 17 -0.66 8.17 9.77
CA ASN A 17 -1.11 6.78 9.91
C ASN A 17 -1.42 6.42 11.38
N VAL A 18 -0.51 6.73 12.33
CA VAL A 18 -0.77 6.58 13.78
C VAL A 18 -2.02 7.33 14.25
N THR A 19 -2.15 8.62 13.90
CA THR A 19 -3.29 9.45 14.33
C THR A 19 -4.60 8.92 13.76
N PHE A 20 -4.60 8.58 12.47
CA PHE A 20 -5.74 7.97 11.78
C PHE A 20 -6.18 6.69 12.51
N ARG A 21 -5.24 5.78 12.79
CA ARG A 21 -5.52 4.52 13.46
C ARG A 21 -6.14 4.74 14.84
N ARG A 22 -5.57 5.63 15.67
CA ARG A 22 -6.12 5.95 17.00
C ARG A 22 -7.55 6.46 16.94
N LEU A 23 -7.81 7.37 15.99
CA LEU A 23 -9.15 7.93 15.79
C LEU A 23 -10.13 6.84 15.37
N VAL A 24 -9.78 6.01 14.39
CA VAL A 24 -10.66 4.96 13.89
C VAL A 24 -10.85 3.83 14.90
N GLU A 25 -9.84 3.48 15.70
CA GLU A 25 -9.99 2.54 16.82
C GLU A 25 -10.93 3.08 17.91
N HIS A 26 -10.91 4.40 18.17
CA HIS A 26 -11.79 5.03 19.16
C HIS A 26 -13.24 5.18 18.67
N PHE A 27 -13.43 5.69 17.45
CA PHE A 27 -14.75 6.01 16.90
C PHE A 27 -15.37 4.87 16.09
N GLY A 28 -14.58 3.87 15.68
CA GLY A 28 -14.97 2.71 14.90
C GLY A 28 -14.94 2.90 13.38
N THR A 29 -15.24 4.09 12.86
CA THR A 29 -15.21 4.37 11.42
C THR A 29 -14.69 5.77 11.10
N PRO A 30 -14.05 5.99 9.92
CA PRO A 30 -13.62 7.34 9.51
C PRO A 30 -14.77 8.34 9.41
N LYS A 31 -15.98 7.88 9.04
CA LYS A 31 -17.19 8.72 9.01
C LYS A 31 -17.46 9.34 10.38
N LYS A 32 -17.47 8.52 11.44
CA LYS A 32 -17.72 8.99 12.80
C LYS A 32 -16.65 9.96 13.30
N VAL A 33 -15.40 9.80 12.86
CA VAL A 33 -14.32 10.76 13.16
C VAL A 33 -14.61 12.13 12.54
N LEU A 34 -15.04 12.15 11.28
CA LEU A 34 -15.34 13.39 10.56
C LEU A 34 -16.60 14.10 11.07
N GLU A 35 -17.51 13.36 11.71
CA GLU A 35 -18.74 13.88 12.33
C GLU A 35 -18.56 14.23 13.82
N ALA A 36 -17.41 13.91 14.42
CA ALA A 36 -17.16 14.10 15.85
C ALA A 36 -16.95 15.58 16.21
N SER A 37 -17.40 15.94 17.41
CA SER A 37 -17.17 17.26 17.99
C SER A 37 -15.73 17.44 18.49
N GLU A 38 -15.29 18.68 18.64
CA GLU A 38 -13.98 19.02 19.22
C GLU A 38 -13.75 18.35 20.59
N ARG A 39 -14.79 18.30 21.42
CA ARG A 39 -14.74 17.69 22.76
C ARG A 39 -14.48 16.18 22.69
N GLU A 40 -15.13 15.49 21.75
CA GLU A 40 -14.95 14.05 21.54
C GLU A 40 -13.55 13.76 20.99
N LEU A 41 -13.10 14.53 19.99
CA LEU A 41 -11.77 14.38 19.40
C LEU A 41 -10.65 14.63 20.43
N SER A 42 -10.82 15.61 21.31
CA SER A 42 -9.89 15.92 22.41
C SER A 42 -9.78 14.80 23.44
N GLY A 43 -10.79 13.91 23.53
CA GLY A 43 -10.77 12.73 24.38
C GLY A 43 -9.84 11.62 23.87
N VAL A 44 -9.39 11.67 22.62
CA VAL A 44 -8.54 10.63 22.04
C VAL A 44 -7.07 10.88 22.37
N ARG A 45 -6.49 9.99 23.17
CA ARG A 45 -5.10 10.08 23.62
C ARG A 45 -4.12 10.15 22.42
N GLY A 46 -3.28 11.19 22.42
CA GLY A 46 -2.20 11.33 21.45
C GLY A 46 -2.63 11.87 20.08
N VAL A 47 -3.84 12.44 19.99
CA VAL A 47 -4.25 13.33 18.89
C VAL A 47 -3.88 14.76 19.29
N SER A 48 -3.16 15.48 18.45
CA SER A 48 -2.72 16.85 18.74
C SER A 48 -3.84 17.86 18.48
N SER A 49 -3.80 19.01 19.15
CA SER A 49 -4.74 20.11 18.90
C SER A 49 -4.71 20.58 17.43
N ALA A 50 -3.54 20.50 16.77
CA ALA A 50 -3.42 20.81 15.34
C ALA A 50 -4.17 19.80 14.44
N ALA A 51 -4.14 18.51 14.79
CA ALA A 51 -4.91 17.49 14.08
C ALA A 51 -6.42 17.68 14.30
N ILE A 52 -6.84 17.98 15.54
CA ILE A 52 -8.24 18.25 15.86
C ILE A 52 -8.76 19.46 15.07
N ALA A 53 -8.03 20.58 15.11
CA ALA A 53 -8.36 21.77 14.35
C ALA A 53 -8.47 21.47 12.84
N SER A 54 -7.56 20.66 12.30
CA SER A 54 -7.59 20.27 10.88
C SER A 54 -8.79 19.38 10.56
N ILE A 55 -9.15 18.44 11.43
CA ILE A 55 -10.34 17.59 11.24
C ILE A 55 -11.61 18.42 11.16
N LEU A 56 -11.74 19.45 12.01
CA LEU A 56 -12.93 20.28 12.09
C LEU A 56 -13.06 21.31 10.95
N THR A 57 -11.94 21.72 10.35
CA THR A 57 -11.91 22.88 9.44
C THR A 57 -11.51 22.52 8.00
N HIS A 58 -10.85 21.39 7.77
CA HIS A 58 -10.34 21.04 6.44
C HIS A 58 -11.43 20.46 5.54
N ASP A 59 -11.70 21.13 4.42
CA ASP A 59 -12.58 20.59 3.38
C ASP A 59 -11.85 19.52 2.54
N SER A 60 -12.08 18.27 2.91
CA SER A 60 -11.54 17.08 2.24
C SER A 60 -12.43 16.52 1.13
N ARG A 61 -13.62 17.11 0.90
CA ARG A 61 -14.64 16.51 0.03
C ARG A 61 -14.16 16.34 -1.40
N ASN A 62 -13.60 17.40 -1.99
CA ASN A 62 -13.14 17.38 -3.37
C ASN A 62 -12.00 16.37 -3.56
N ALA A 63 -11.02 16.36 -2.65
CA ALA A 63 -9.91 15.41 -2.69
C ALA A 63 -10.41 13.96 -2.62
N ALA A 64 -11.35 13.65 -1.72
CA ALA A 64 -11.91 12.32 -1.58
C ALA A 64 -12.77 11.89 -2.78
N GLU A 65 -13.55 12.80 -3.38
CA GLU A 65 -14.32 12.54 -4.60
C GLU A 65 -13.41 12.25 -5.82
N GLN A 66 -12.32 13.01 -5.96
CA GLN A 66 -11.30 12.77 -6.98
C GLN A 66 -10.64 11.40 -6.80
N GLU A 67 -10.26 11.07 -5.58
CA GLU A 67 -9.63 9.79 -5.24
C GLU A 67 -10.56 8.61 -5.52
N CYS A 68 -11.84 8.70 -5.13
CA CYS A 68 -12.86 7.71 -5.46
C CYS A 68 -13.02 7.50 -6.97
N THR A 69 -13.00 8.60 -7.73
CA THR A 69 -13.13 8.57 -9.19
C THR A 69 -11.92 7.92 -9.84
N ALA A 70 -10.72 8.26 -9.38
CA ALA A 70 -9.48 7.66 -9.87
C ALA A 70 -9.39 6.17 -9.53
N LEU A 71 -9.74 5.78 -8.30
CA LEU A 71 -9.80 4.37 -7.87
C LEU A 71 -10.70 3.55 -8.79
N LYS A 72 -11.92 4.02 -9.06
CA LYS A 72 -12.87 3.34 -9.96
C LYS A 72 -12.29 3.13 -11.36
N LYS A 73 -11.55 4.11 -11.89
CA LYS A 73 -10.94 4.04 -13.23
C LYS A 73 -9.75 3.08 -13.30
N SER A 74 -9.01 2.87 -12.21
CA SER A 74 -7.78 2.07 -12.22
C SER A 74 -8.02 0.56 -12.15
N GLY A 75 -9.22 0.15 -11.74
CA GLY A 75 -9.58 -1.23 -11.43
C GLY A 75 -8.90 -1.77 -10.16
N ALA A 76 -8.36 -0.89 -9.33
CA ALA A 76 -7.90 -1.21 -7.99
C ALA A 76 -9.05 -1.10 -6.98
N ARG A 77 -8.81 -1.62 -5.78
CA ARG A 77 -9.69 -1.45 -4.61
C ARG A 77 -8.86 -1.05 -3.40
N ILE A 78 -9.51 -0.61 -2.33
CA ILE A 78 -8.82 -0.45 -1.05
C ILE A 78 -9.00 -1.68 -0.16
N VAL A 79 -7.96 -2.05 0.57
CA VAL A 79 -7.98 -3.01 1.67
C VAL A 79 -7.66 -2.25 2.95
N THR A 80 -8.64 -2.09 3.82
CA THR A 80 -8.52 -1.31 5.06
C THR A 80 -7.94 -2.14 6.18
N LEU A 81 -7.40 -1.50 7.21
CA LEU A 81 -6.86 -2.15 8.41
C LEU A 81 -7.88 -3.04 9.15
N HIS A 82 -9.19 -2.84 8.92
CA HIS A 82 -10.27 -3.68 9.46
C HIS A 82 -10.60 -4.89 8.58
N SER A 83 -10.08 -4.94 7.35
CA SER A 83 -10.35 -6.03 6.42
C SER A 83 -9.62 -7.30 6.84
N PRO A 84 -10.26 -8.49 6.77
CA PRO A 84 -9.56 -9.76 6.95
C PRO A 84 -8.47 -10.00 5.90
N GLU A 85 -8.50 -9.30 4.76
CA GLU A 85 -7.47 -9.39 3.73
C GLU A 85 -6.23 -8.54 4.04
N TYR A 86 -6.28 -7.65 5.04
CA TYR A 86 -5.13 -6.84 5.41
C TYR A 86 -4.03 -7.73 6.00
N PRO A 87 -2.77 -7.64 5.51
CA PRO A 87 -1.70 -8.53 5.97
C PRO A 87 -1.45 -8.41 7.49
N PRO A 88 -1.61 -9.49 8.28
CA PRO A 88 -1.51 -9.41 9.73
C PRO A 88 -0.13 -8.95 10.23
N LEU A 89 0.95 -9.31 9.53
CA LEU A 89 2.30 -8.86 9.86
C LEU A 89 2.49 -7.36 9.61
N LEU A 90 1.84 -6.81 8.58
CA LEU A 90 1.90 -5.38 8.30
C LEU A 90 1.18 -4.57 9.38
N LEU A 91 0.11 -5.10 9.97
CA LEU A 91 -0.63 -4.44 11.05
C LEU A 91 0.21 -4.28 12.35
N GLN A 92 1.28 -5.07 12.49
CA GLN A 92 2.16 -5.08 13.66
C GLN A 92 3.29 -4.05 13.60
N ILE A 93 3.52 -3.41 12.45
CA ILE A 93 4.55 -2.37 12.35
C ILE A 93 4.16 -1.12 13.16
N PRO A 94 5.10 -0.23 13.52
CA PRO A 94 4.80 0.96 14.32
C PRO A 94 3.81 1.94 13.65
N ASP A 95 3.83 2.03 12.32
CA ASP A 95 3.05 2.99 11.54
C ASP A 95 2.29 2.32 10.36
N PRO A 96 1.33 1.42 10.63
CA PRO A 96 0.67 0.67 9.58
C PRO A 96 -0.23 1.58 8.73
N PRO A 97 -0.19 1.46 7.38
CA PRO A 97 -1.07 2.23 6.51
C PRO A 97 -2.55 1.95 6.81
N PRO A 98 -3.42 2.97 6.98
CA PRO A 98 -4.82 2.74 7.31
C PRO A 98 -5.59 1.91 6.29
N PHE A 99 -5.16 2.00 5.04
CA PHE A 99 -5.60 1.18 3.94
C PHE A 99 -4.48 1.07 2.91
N LEU A 100 -4.56 0.03 2.09
CA LEU A 100 -3.72 -0.20 0.93
C LEU A 100 -4.57 -0.09 -0.33
N TYR A 101 -4.08 0.58 -1.36
CA TYR A 101 -4.56 0.37 -2.71
C TYR A 101 -4.05 -0.99 -3.18
N VAL A 102 -4.93 -1.82 -3.72
CA VAL A 102 -4.63 -3.19 -4.13
C VAL A 102 -5.17 -3.46 -5.52
N LYS A 103 -4.32 -4.01 -6.38
CA LYS A 103 -4.68 -4.54 -7.69
C LYS A 103 -4.23 -5.99 -7.77
N GLY A 104 -5.19 -6.90 -7.94
CA GLY A 104 -5.01 -8.34 -7.74
C GLY A 104 -5.60 -8.79 -6.40
N GLU A 105 -5.06 -9.86 -5.84
CA GLU A 105 -5.58 -10.53 -4.65
C GLU A 105 -4.57 -10.42 -3.51
N LEU A 106 -4.98 -10.18 -2.27
CA LEU A 106 -4.15 -10.39 -1.08
C LEU A 106 -4.70 -11.58 -0.29
N ARG A 107 -3.83 -12.42 0.28
CA ARG A 107 -4.25 -13.55 1.11
C ARG A 107 -3.84 -13.32 2.55
N ARG A 108 -4.77 -13.57 3.48
CA ARG A 108 -4.58 -13.30 4.91
C ARG A 108 -3.43 -14.11 5.53
N TYR A 109 -3.32 -15.38 5.19
CA TYR A 109 -2.37 -16.33 5.77
C TYR A 109 -1.34 -16.76 4.72
N GLU A 110 -0.62 -15.77 4.18
CA GLU A 110 0.36 -15.97 3.12
C GLU A 110 1.78 -16.03 3.71
N THR A 111 2.48 -17.15 3.52
CA THR A 111 3.92 -17.22 3.82
C THR A 111 4.66 -16.47 2.73
N ALA A 112 5.24 -15.34 3.11
CA ALA A 112 5.85 -14.40 2.18
C ALA A 112 7.29 -14.08 2.58
N ILE A 113 8.19 -14.01 1.60
CA ILE A 113 9.60 -13.62 1.79
C ILE A 113 9.89 -12.40 0.94
N ALA A 114 10.44 -11.36 1.59
CA ALA A 114 10.93 -10.18 0.91
C ALA A 114 12.29 -10.46 0.26
N ILE A 115 12.41 -10.14 -1.03
CA ILE A 115 13.70 -10.14 -1.74
C ILE A 115 13.99 -8.71 -2.16
N VAL A 116 15.12 -8.17 -1.68
CA VAL A 116 15.55 -6.79 -1.94
C VAL A 116 17.02 -6.78 -2.37
N GLY A 117 17.41 -5.78 -3.16
CA GLY A 117 18.82 -5.63 -3.52
C GLY A 117 19.11 -4.49 -4.49
N SER A 118 20.27 -4.57 -5.15
CA SER A 118 20.77 -3.49 -6.00
C SER A 118 19.88 -3.24 -7.23
N ARG A 119 19.62 -1.96 -7.52
CA ARG A 119 19.01 -1.51 -8.78
C ARG A 119 19.91 -1.72 -9.99
N ARG A 120 21.23 -1.86 -9.77
CA ARG A 120 22.27 -2.13 -10.78
C ARG A 120 22.98 -3.45 -10.42
N ALA A 121 22.21 -4.53 -10.37
CA ALA A 121 22.76 -5.86 -10.10
C ALA A 121 23.59 -6.38 -11.28
N SER A 122 24.60 -7.20 -10.99
CA SER A 122 25.36 -7.92 -12.01
C SER A 122 24.51 -9.02 -12.65
N CYS A 123 24.90 -9.52 -13.82
CA CYS A 123 24.23 -10.66 -14.46
C CYS A 123 24.14 -11.88 -13.52
N TYR A 124 25.20 -12.12 -12.75
CA TYR A 124 25.21 -13.16 -11.72
C TYR A 124 24.19 -12.90 -10.61
N GLY A 125 24.11 -11.66 -10.12
CA GLY A 125 23.14 -11.28 -9.09
C GLY A 125 21.69 -11.44 -9.57
N ILE A 126 21.40 -11.07 -10.82
CA ILE A 126 20.09 -11.29 -11.45
C ILE A 126 19.76 -12.78 -11.52
N SER A 127 20.65 -13.59 -12.12
CA SER A 127 20.44 -15.04 -12.27
C SER A 127 20.27 -15.77 -10.93
N SER A 128 21.07 -15.40 -9.93
CA SER A 128 20.97 -15.96 -8.58
C SER A 128 19.64 -15.60 -7.91
N THR A 129 19.20 -14.35 -8.07
CA THR A 129 17.92 -13.87 -7.54
C THR A 129 16.75 -14.61 -8.19
N GLU A 130 16.76 -14.76 -9.52
CA GLU A 130 15.72 -15.52 -10.23
C GLU A 130 15.68 -16.97 -9.76
N THR A 131 16.84 -17.63 -9.64
CA THR A 131 16.93 -19.02 -9.18
C THR A 131 16.36 -19.19 -7.77
N MET A 132 16.70 -18.28 -6.86
CA MET A 132 16.15 -18.27 -5.50
C MET A 132 14.63 -18.06 -5.50
N ALA A 133 14.14 -17.08 -6.25
CA ALA A 133 12.71 -16.77 -6.33
C ALA A 133 11.90 -17.92 -6.95
N ARG A 134 12.43 -18.61 -7.97
CA ARG A 134 11.84 -19.84 -8.51
C ARG A 134 11.76 -20.94 -7.45
N GLY A 135 12.83 -21.13 -6.69
CA GLY A 135 12.88 -22.08 -5.59
C GLY A 135 11.79 -21.82 -4.55
N LEU A 136 11.63 -20.57 -4.10
CA LEU A 136 10.57 -20.17 -3.17
C LEU A 136 9.17 -20.42 -3.75
N ALA A 137 8.93 -19.99 -4.99
CA ALA A 137 7.65 -20.15 -5.66
C ALA A 137 7.23 -21.62 -5.80
N ARG A 138 8.18 -22.52 -6.11
CA ARG A 138 7.93 -23.98 -6.18
C ARG A 138 7.48 -24.58 -4.85
N HIS A 139 7.84 -23.96 -3.73
CA HIS A 139 7.40 -24.37 -2.39
C HIS A 139 6.15 -23.63 -1.91
N GLY A 140 5.47 -22.91 -2.81
CA GLY A 140 4.25 -22.14 -2.47
C GLY A 140 4.52 -20.89 -1.64
N ILE A 141 5.78 -20.44 -1.55
CA ILE A 141 6.15 -19.22 -0.83
C ILE A 141 6.00 -18.03 -1.77
N THR A 142 5.29 -17.00 -1.31
CA THR A 142 5.13 -15.77 -2.07
C THR A 142 6.35 -14.88 -1.98
N VAL A 143 6.79 -14.37 -3.11
CA VAL A 143 7.87 -13.37 -3.17
C VAL A 143 7.28 -11.97 -3.04
N VAL A 144 7.82 -11.17 -2.12
CA VAL A 144 7.49 -9.75 -1.98
C VAL A 144 8.69 -8.92 -2.41
N SER A 145 8.49 -7.92 -3.25
CA SER A 145 9.56 -6.99 -3.63
C SER A 145 9.01 -5.65 -4.13
N GLY A 146 9.90 -4.73 -4.47
CA GLY A 146 9.60 -3.33 -4.67
C GLY A 146 9.36 -2.88 -6.11
N MET A 147 9.21 -3.80 -7.07
CA MET A 147 9.04 -3.49 -8.50
C MET A 147 10.15 -2.62 -9.13
N ALA A 148 11.28 -2.40 -8.46
CA ALA A 148 12.40 -1.63 -9.00
C ALA A 148 13.14 -2.40 -10.11
N ARG A 149 14.11 -1.73 -10.74
CA ARG A 149 15.09 -2.40 -11.62
C ARG A 149 16.00 -3.32 -10.81
N GLY A 150 16.68 -4.24 -11.49
CA GLY A 150 17.68 -5.09 -10.88
C GLY A 150 17.06 -6.24 -10.09
N VAL A 151 17.48 -6.39 -8.83
CA VAL A 151 17.06 -7.51 -7.96
C VAL A 151 15.55 -7.62 -7.82
N ASP A 152 14.83 -6.51 -7.63
CA ASP A 152 13.38 -6.55 -7.46
C ASP A 152 12.65 -7.15 -8.69
N ALA A 153 12.99 -6.68 -9.89
CA ALA A 153 12.43 -7.22 -11.13
C ALA A 153 12.78 -8.71 -11.30
N ALA A 154 14.03 -9.09 -11.04
CA ALA A 154 14.50 -10.48 -11.11
C ALA A 154 13.74 -11.40 -10.14
N ALA A 155 13.49 -10.93 -8.91
CA ALA A 155 12.73 -11.67 -7.92
C ALA A 155 11.30 -11.96 -8.40
N HIS A 156 10.61 -10.95 -8.92
CA HIS A 156 9.26 -11.12 -9.45
C HIS A 156 9.25 -12.02 -10.70
N HIS A 157 10.20 -11.85 -11.63
CA HIS A 157 10.30 -12.70 -12.81
C HIS A 157 10.52 -14.17 -12.44
N GLY A 158 11.45 -14.46 -11.52
CA GLY A 158 11.71 -15.81 -11.04
C GLY A 158 10.48 -16.45 -10.40
N ALA A 159 9.77 -15.71 -9.53
CA ALA A 159 8.57 -16.23 -8.86
C ALA A 159 7.44 -16.55 -9.86
N LEU A 160 7.19 -15.66 -10.82
CA LEU A 160 6.12 -15.82 -11.81
C LEU A 160 6.42 -16.90 -12.85
N ALA A 161 7.69 -17.15 -13.16
CA ALA A 161 8.08 -18.12 -14.18
C ALA A 161 7.76 -19.57 -13.82
N GLU A 162 7.64 -19.90 -12.54
CA GLU A 162 7.17 -21.22 -12.06
C GLU A 162 5.66 -21.24 -11.81
N GLY A 163 4.95 -20.22 -12.29
CA GLY A 163 3.52 -20.05 -12.03
C GLY A 163 3.17 -19.69 -10.58
N GLY A 164 4.18 -19.37 -9.77
CA GLY A 164 4.00 -18.96 -8.38
C GLY A 164 3.42 -17.56 -8.24
N ARG A 165 3.45 -17.10 -6.99
CA ARG A 165 2.79 -15.87 -6.55
C ARG A 165 3.80 -14.83 -6.10
N SER A 166 3.47 -13.56 -6.36
CA SER A 166 4.39 -12.46 -6.11
C SER A 166 3.62 -11.16 -5.82
N ILE A 167 4.09 -10.37 -4.85
CA ILE A 167 3.49 -9.09 -4.44
C ILE A 167 4.48 -7.95 -4.67
N GLY A 168 4.05 -6.93 -5.41
CA GLY A 168 4.83 -5.74 -5.72
C GLY A 168 4.40 -4.55 -4.85
N VAL A 169 5.29 -4.04 -4.01
CA VAL A 169 5.03 -2.88 -3.15
C VAL A 169 5.54 -1.61 -3.83
N LEU A 170 4.65 -0.66 -4.11
CA LEU A 170 4.94 0.50 -4.95
C LEU A 170 5.31 1.75 -4.14
N GLY A 171 6.27 2.53 -4.64
CA GLY A 171 6.66 3.85 -4.11
C GLY A 171 5.92 5.02 -4.79
N CYS A 172 4.76 4.76 -5.38
CA CYS A 172 3.97 5.69 -6.17
C CYS A 172 2.49 5.24 -6.19
N GLY A 173 1.61 6.03 -6.80
CA GLY A 173 0.21 5.65 -6.97
C GLY A 173 0.08 4.31 -7.71
N ILE A 174 -0.93 3.51 -7.36
CA ILE A 174 -1.12 2.17 -7.96
C ILE A 174 -1.42 2.19 -9.46
N ASP A 175 -1.89 3.33 -9.95
CA ASP A 175 -2.14 3.67 -11.35
C ASP A 175 -0.90 4.18 -12.10
N VAL A 176 0.23 4.35 -11.41
CA VAL A 176 1.49 4.82 -11.98
C VAL A 176 2.45 3.66 -12.18
N VAL A 177 2.77 3.34 -13.43
CA VAL A 177 3.76 2.31 -13.76
C VAL A 177 5.16 2.90 -13.67
N TYR A 178 5.93 2.47 -12.67
CA TYR A 178 7.34 2.85 -12.51
C TYR A 178 8.19 1.65 -12.06
N PRO A 179 9.34 1.40 -12.71
CA PRO A 179 9.84 2.03 -13.93
C PRO A 179 8.99 1.63 -15.16
N ALA A 180 8.97 2.47 -16.20
CA ALA A 180 8.15 2.23 -17.40
C ALA A 180 8.46 0.92 -18.12
N GLU A 181 9.72 0.48 -18.07
CA GLU A 181 10.21 -0.80 -18.62
C GLU A 181 9.51 -2.01 -17.98
N ASN A 182 9.09 -1.92 -16.71
CA ASN A 182 8.43 -3.00 -15.98
C ASN A 182 6.92 -3.10 -16.27
N ARG A 183 6.40 -2.42 -17.30
CA ARG A 183 4.95 -2.44 -17.62
C ARG A 183 4.39 -3.85 -17.81
N LYS A 184 5.10 -4.72 -18.52
CA LYS A 184 4.67 -6.12 -18.72
C LYS A 184 4.62 -6.89 -17.40
N LEU A 185 5.61 -6.69 -16.54
CA LEU A 185 5.68 -7.29 -15.22
C LEU A 185 4.53 -6.80 -14.34
N PHE A 186 4.23 -5.49 -14.36
CA PHE A 186 3.09 -4.89 -13.67
C PHE A 186 1.77 -5.59 -14.02
N SER A 187 1.51 -5.80 -15.32
CA SER A 187 0.31 -6.50 -15.78
C SER A 187 0.28 -7.97 -15.35
N ALA A 188 1.43 -8.66 -15.36
CA ALA A 188 1.53 -10.06 -14.94
C ALA A 188 1.34 -10.25 -13.43
N MET A 189 1.78 -9.29 -12.62
CA MET A 189 1.63 -9.33 -11.16
C MET A 189 0.16 -9.29 -10.73
N ALA A 190 -0.65 -8.46 -11.39
CA ALA A 190 -2.07 -8.32 -11.07
C ALA A 190 -2.88 -9.61 -11.28
N SER A 191 -2.43 -10.54 -12.13
CA SER A 191 -3.15 -11.80 -12.40
C SER A 191 -2.72 -12.98 -11.53
N ARG A 192 -1.52 -12.95 -10.94
CA ARG A 192 -0.96 -14.06 -10.15
C ARG A 192 -0.60 -13.71 -8.71
N GLY A 193 -0.74 -12.44 -8.34
CA GLY A 193 -0.50 -11.96 -6.99
C GLY A 193 -1.16 -10.61 -6.77
N ALA A 194 -0.38 -9.63 -6.33
CA ALA A 194 -0.89 -8.29 -6.09
C ALA A 194 0.13 -7.20 -6.40
N LEU A 195 -0.38 -6.03 -6.74
CA LEU A 195 0.33 -4.76 -6.59
C LEU A 195 -0.32 -4.01 -5.44
N VAL A 196 0.51 -3.45 -4.56
CA VAL A 196 0.06 -2.70 -3.39
C VAL A 196 0.73 -1.34 -3.32
N SER A 197 -0.01 -0.33 -2.89
CA SER A 197 0.51 1.01 -2.62
C SER A 197 -0.20 1.63 -1.42
N GLU A 198 0.50 2.49 -0.68
CA GLU A 198 -0.10 3.39 0.33
C GLU A 198 -0.19 4.84 -0.16
N PHE A 199 0.26 5.11 -1.40
CA PHE A 199 0.26 6.46 -1.98
C PHE A 199 -1.03 6.69 -2.76
N SER A 200 -1.56 7.91 -2.66
CA SER A 200 -2.75 8.34 -3.40
C SER A 200 -2.62 8.11 -4.90
N MET A 201 -3.76 7.96 -5.58
CA MET A 201 -3.85 7.85 -7.02
C MET A 201 -3.08 8.99 -7.71
N GLY A 202 -2.35 8.67 -8.77
CA GLY A 202 -1.53 9.62 -9.51
C GLY A 202 -0.24 10.06 -8.81
N SER A 203 0.04 9.62 -7.58
CA SER A 203 1.27 9.99 -6.86
C SER A 203 2.51 9.59 -7.66
N ARG A 204 3.40 10.55 -7.89
CA ARG A 204 4.62 10.34 -8.69
C ARG A 204 5.66 9.52 -7.89
N PRO A 205 6.57 8.79 -8.58
CA PRO A 205 7.65 8.03 -7.94
C PRO A 205 8.77 8.95 -7.46
N LEU A 206 8.53 9.69 -6.37
CA LEU A 206 9.49 10.61 -5.78
C LEU A 206 10.56 9.85 -4.97
N ALA A 207 11.78 10.40 -4.91
CA ALA A 207 12.91 9.75 -4.23
C ALA A 207 12.62 9.46 -2.74
N GLU A 208 11.90 10.35 -2.07
CA GLU A 208 11.47 10.25 -0.67
C GLU A 208 10.43 9.15 -0.42
N ASN A 209 9.68 8.72 -1.44
CA ASN A 209 8.68 7.67 -1.30
C ASN A 209 9.31 6.28 -1.14
N PHE A 210 10.52 6.05 -1.69
CA PHE A 210 11.13 4.71 -1.67
C PHE A 210 11.58 4.27 -0.28
N PRO A 211 12.24 5.12 0.54
CA PRO A 211 12.53 4.77 1.93
C PRO A 211 11.26 4.53 2.74
N ARG A 212 10.20 5.33 2.52
CA ARG A 212 8.92 5.17 3.24
C ARG A 212 8.18 3.88 2.88
N ARG A 213 8.32 3.43 1.63
CA ARG A 213 7.75 2.19 1.11
C ARG A 213 8.40 0.94 1.71
N ASN A 214 9.73 0.96 1.90
CA ASN A 214 10.53 -0.18 2.35
C ASN A 214 10.26 -0.52 3.81
#